data_AF-A0A918JF68-F1
#
_entry.id   AF-A0A918JF68-F1
#
_cell.length_a   1.000
_cell.length_b   1.000
_cell.length_c   1.000
_cell.angle_alpha   90.00
_cell.angle_beta   90.00
_cell.angle_gamma   90.00
#
_symmetry.space_group_name_H-M   'P 1'
#
loop_
_entity.id
_entity.type
_entity.pdbx_description
1 polymer ?
#
loop_
_entity_poly.entity_id
_entity_poly.type
_entity_poly.pdbx_seq_one_letter_code
_entity_poly.pdbx_strand_id
1 'polypeptide(L)'
;MSINGIPAVAARSLTPLKASHGVWQGIRKLRTRPLADILYTDRAIARSNFECGLVKRTMPIYSTLAQVLHPVPAKPTLARRSTFWKNRQPLLVTECFLPAFWNEIIPAASQNKKQNVA
;
A
#
# COMPACT_ATOMS: atom_id res chain seq x y z
N MET A 1 6.84 -3.83 1.52
CA MET A 1 6.45 -5.08 2.21
C MET A 1 6.67 -6.23 1.26
N SER A 2 7.21 -7.34 1.76
CA SER A 2 7.48 -8.54 0.98
C SER A 2 6.69 -9.72 1.53
N ILE A 3 6.31 -10.65 0.65
CA ILE A 3 5.78 -11.97 1.01
C ILE A 3 6.86 -12.97 0.58
N ASN A 4 7.28 -13.85 1.49
CA ASN A 4 8.35 -14.84 1.23
C ASN A 4 9.64 -14.20 0.66
N GLY A 5 9.99 -13.00 1.12
CA GLY A 5 11.16 -12.25 0.63
C GLY A 5 10.93 -11.50 -0.69
N ILE A 6 9.82 -11.73 -1.40
CA ILE A 6 9.52 -11.10 -2.69
C ILE A 6 8.72 -9.81 -2.48
N PRO A 7 9.12 -8.66 -3.05
CA PRO A 7 8.34 -7.42 -2.97
C PRO A 7 6.91 -7.62 -3.47
N ALA A 8 5.94 -7.43 -2.57
CA ALA A 8 4.52 -7.69 -2.83
C ALA A 8 3.69 -6.41 -2.76
N VAL A 9 4.04 -5.48 -1.86
CA VAL A 9 3.32 -4.21 -1.72
C VAL A 9 4.32 -3.07 -1.57
N ALA A 10 4.22 -2.09 -2.47
CA ALA A 10 4.84 -0.78 -2.31
C ALA A 10 3.85 0.15 -1.60
N ALA A 11 4.28 0.86 -0.56
CA ALA A 11 3.39 1.71 0.21
C ALA A 11 4.01 3.07 0.48
N ARG A 12 3.17 4.10 0.59
CA ARG A 12 3.56 5.46 0.95
C ARG A 12 2.60 6.01 1.98
N SER A 13 3.15 6.59 3.03
CA SER A 13 2.38 7.31 4.06
C SER A 13 2.66 8.80 3.99
N LEU A 14 1.61 9.61 4.13
CA LEU A 14 1.68 11.06 4.07
C LEU A 14 0.86 11.67 5.20
N THR A 15 1.43 12.65 5.89
CA THR A 15 0.78 13.40 6.97
C THR A 15 1.28 14.84 6.94
N PRO A 16 0.49 15.85 7.36
CA PRO A 16 1.00 17.19 7.60
C PRO A 16 2.24 17.17 8.50
N LEU A 17 3.19 18.08 8.26
CA LEU A 17 4.47 18.11 8.98
C LEU A 17 4.27 18.23 10.50
N LYS A 18 3.37 19.12 10.94
CA LYS A 18 3.03 19.30 12.36
C LYS A 18 2.50 18.00 12.98
N ALA A 19 1.61 17.30 12.28
CA ALA A 19 1.09 16.02 12.73
C ALA A 19 2.17 14.93 12.78
N SER A 20 3.15 14.96 11.87
CA SER A 20 4.30 14.05 11.86
C SER A 20 5.23 14.23 13.07
N HIS A 21 5.25 15.41 13.70
CA HIS A 21 6.00 15.67 14.93
C HIS A 21 5.15 15.51 16.19
N GLY A 22 3.83 15.48 16.06
CA GLY A 22 2.89 15.29 17.17
C GLY A 22 2.28 13.89 17.16
N VAL A 23 0.99 13.81 16.86
CA VAL A 23 0.18 12.58 16.92
C VAL A 23 0.82 11.40 16.19
N TRP A 24 1.46 11.66 15.05
CA TRP A 24 2.08 10.64 14.20
C TRP A 24 3.60 10.52 14.36
N GLN A 25 4.18 11.06 15.43
CA GLN A 25 5.63 10.96 15.69
C GLN A 25 6.16 9.52 15.74
N GLY A 26 5.33 8.57 16.17
CA GLY A 26 5.68 7.15 16.22
C GLY A 26 6.04 6.58 14.85
N ILE A 27 5.45 7.10 13.78
CA ILE A 27 5.68 6.64 12.40
C ILE A 27 7.13 6.91 11.97
N ARG A 28 7.72 8.03 12.40
CA ARG A 28 9.14 8.36 12.14
C ARG A 28 10.09 7.37 12.82
N LYS A 29 9.62 6.64 13.83
CA LYS A 29 10.39 5.67 14.64
C LYS A 29 10.04 4.21 14.28
N LEU A 30 9.29 3.96 13.20
CA LEU A 30 8.94 2.61 12.79
C LEU A 30 10.16 1.80 12.34
N ARG A 31 11.06 2.39 11.55
CA ARG A 31 12.16 1.68 10.90
C ARG A 31 11.62 0.46 10.13
N THR A 32 11.97 -0.75 10.56
CA THR A 32 11.52 -2.02 9.98
C THR A 32 10.22 -2.54 10.60
N ARG A 33 9.70 -1.90 11.66
CA ARG A 33 8.43 -2.30 12.27
C ARG A 33 7.25 -1.97 11.33
N PRO A 34 6.25 -2.85 11.24
CA PRO A 34 5.05 -2.58 10.45
C PRO A 34 4.31 -1.34 10.95
N LEU A 35 3.86 -0.51 10.01
CA LEU A 35 2.99 0.63 10.31
C LEU A 35 1.69 0.18 11.01
N ALA A 36 1.21 -1.04 10.70
CA ALA A 36 0.05 -1.66 11.32
C ALA A 36 0.10 -1.69 12.85
N ASP A 37 1.30 -1.84 13.44
CA ASP A 37 1.50 -1.86 14.90
C ASP A 37 1.06 -0.56 15.58
N ILE A 38 1.11 0.55 14.85
CA ILE A 38 0.62 1.86 15.32
C ILE A 38 -0.87 2.00 14.99
N LEU A 39 -1.26 1.65 13.76
CA LEU A 39 -2.59 1.98 13.24
C LEU A 39 -3.73 1.17 13.82
N TYR A 40 -3.48 -0.08 14.23
CA TYR A 40 -4.54 -1.00 14.66
C TYR A 40 -4.52 -1.32 16.15
N THR A 41 -3.49 -0.90 16.87
CA THR A 41 -3.37 -1.12 18.32
C THR A 41 -4.11 -0.05 19.13
N ASP A 42 -4.21 1.17 18.59
CA ASP A 42 -4.86 2.29 19.26
C ASP A 42 -6.29 2.48 18.76
N ARG A 43 -7.27 2.18 19.63
CA ARG A 43 -8.71 2.31 19.33
C ARG A 43 -9.18 3.74 19.09
N ALA A 44 -8.40 4.75 19.48
CA ALA A 44 -8.71 6.15 19.16
C ALA A 44 -8.44 6.50 17.69
N ILE A 45 -7.80 5.61 16.93
CA ILE A 45 -7.54 5.80 15.51
C ILE A 45 -8.76 5.32 14.72
N ALA A 46 -9.37 6.25 13.97
CA ALA A 46 -10.42 5.94 13.02
C ALA A 46 -9.84 5.87 11.59
N ARG A 47 -10.38 4.99 10.76
CA ARG A 47 -9.96 4.82 9.36
C ARG A 47 -11.10 5.13 8.41
N SER A 48 -10.82 5.90 7.36
CA SER A 48 -11.79 6.15 6.30
C SER A 48 -12.04 4.90 5.43
N ASN A 49 -13.09 4.93 4.62
CA ASN A 49 -13.28 3.94 3.57
C ASN A 49 -12.05 3.86 2.65
N PHE A 50 -11.89 2.71 2.00
CA PHE A 50 -10.89 2.55 0.95
C PHE A 50 -11.36 3.20 -0.34
N GLU A 51 -10.43 3.90 -1.00
CA GLU A 51 -10.56 4.31 -2.38
C GLU A 51 -9.57 3.48 -3.21
N CYS A 52 -10.05 2.83 -4.27
CA CYS A 52 -9.25 1.95 -5.12
C CYS A 52 -9.07 2.55 -6.52
N GLY A 53 -7.94 2.29 -7.16
CA GLY A 53 -7.68 2.77 -8.51
C GLY A 53 -6.41 2.19 -9.12
N LEU A 54 -6.11 2.59 -10.35
CA LEU A 54 -4.89 2.21 -11.05
C LEU A 54 -3.84 3.32 -10.93
N VAL A 55 -2.60 2.94 -10.61
CA VAL A 55 -1.47 3.85 -10.56
C VAL A 55 -1.04 4.21 -11.98
N LYS A 56 -1.11 5.50 -12.30
CA LYS A 56 -0.63 6.07 -13.57
C LYS A 56 0.71 6.76 -13.36
N ARG A 57 1.51 6.87 -14.42
CA ARG A 57 2.83 7.54 -14.38
C ARG A 57 2.78 8.99 -13.89
N THR A 58 1.67 9.68 -14.14
CA THR A 58 1.46 11.07 -13.71
C THR A 58 1.13 11.22 -12.23
N MET A 59 0.88 10.12 -11.50
CA MET A 59 0.52 10.17 -10.09
C MET A 59 1.78 10.19 -9.20
N PRO A 60 1.81 11.00 -8.13
CA PRO A 60 2.97 11.07 -7.23
C PRO A 60 3.38 9.76 -6.55
N ILE A 61 2.48 8.77 -6.45
CA ILE A 61 2.79 7.45 -5.89
C ILE A 61 3.64 6.59 -6.85
N TYR A 62 3.63 6.91 -8.15
CA TYR A 62 4.38 6.15 -9.15
C TYR A 62 5.88 6.15 -8.90
N SER A 63 6.45 7.24 -8.35
CA SER A 63 7.88 7.28 -8.00
C SER A 63 8.23 6.29 -6.88
N THR A 64 7.36 6.15 -5.88
CA THR A 64 7.52 5.13 -4.82
C THR A 64 7.41 3.72 -5.41
N LEU A 65 6.49 3.50 -6.33
CA LEU A 65 6.38 2.22 -7.05
C LEU A 65 7.67 1.92 -7.82
N ALA A 66 8.19 2.91 -8.55
CA ALA A 66 9.42 2.77 -9.32
C ALA A 66 10.60 2.37 -8.44
N GLN A 67 10.79 2.98 -7.28
CA GLN A 67 11.89 2.66 -6.35
C GLN A 67 11.85 1.21 -5.81
N VAL A 68 10.67 0.60 -5.73
CA VAL A 68 10.49 -0.74 -5.18
C VAL A 68 10.51 -1.80 -6.27
N LEU A 69 10.12 -1.45 -7.51
CA LEU A 69 9.94 -2.40 -8.59
C LEU A 69 10.60 -1.92 -9.88
N HIS A 70 11.65 -2.63 -10.29
CA HIS A 70 12.42 -2.35 -11.50
C HIS A 70 12.53 -3.63 -12.37
N PRO A 71 12.06 -3.60 -13.64
CA PRO A 71 11.31 -2.52 -14.28
C PRO A 71 9.89 -2.38 -13.71
N VAL A 72 9.33 -1.16 -13.76
CA VAL A 72 7.90 -0.97 -13.45
C VAL A 72 7.07 -1.70 -14.51
N PRO A 73 6.06 -2.50 -14.12
CA PRO A 73 5.24 -3.23 -15.07
C PRO A 73 4.58 -2.30 -16.10
N ALA A 74 4.50 -2.76 -17.35
CA ALA A 74 3.79 -2.04 -18.40
C ALA A 74 2.29 -1.94 -18.10
N LYS A 75 1.72 -2.93 -17.39
CA LYS A 75 0.33 -2.91 -16.94
C LYS A 75 0.18 -2.00 -15.71
N PRO A 76 -0.88 -1.16 -15.64
CA PRO A 76 -1.13 -0.34 -14.46
C PRO A 76 -1.30 -1.20 -13.20
N THR A 77 -0.71 -0.73 -12.10
CA THR A 77 -0.76 -1.43 -10.80
C THR A 77 -2.00 -1.00 -10.05
N LEU A 78 -2.77 -1.96 -9.51
CA LEU A 78 -3.87 -1.66 -8.61
C LEU A 78 -3.33 -1.08 -7.30
N ALA A 79 -3.97 -0.03 -6.84
CA ALA A 79 -3.67 0.59 -5.56
C ALA A 79 -4.95 0.89 -4.80
N ARG A 80 -4.80 1.00 -3.49
CA ARG A 80 -5.82 1.55 -2.62
C ARG A 80 -5.24 2.64 -1.74
N ARG A 81 -6.09 3.55 -1.28
CA ARG A 81 -5.73 4.52 -0.25
C ARG A 81 -6.81 4.63 0.81
N SER A 82 -6.40 5.00 2.01
CA SER A 82 -7.29 5.31 3.13
C SER A 82 -6.61 6.30 4.06
N THR A 83 -7.39 7.14 4.73
CA THR A 83 -6.89 8.12 5.70
C THR A 83 -7.20 7.63 7.11
N PHE A 84 -6.16 7.55 7.93
CA PHE A 84 -6.24 7.31 9.36
C PHE A 84 -6.29 8.65 10.10
N TRP A 85 -7.17 8.74 11.09
CA TRP A 85 -7.43 9.95 11.84
C TRP A 85 -7.23 9.69 13.33
N LYS A 86 -6.44 10.54 13.97
CA LYS A 86 -6.32 10.59 15.42
C LYS A 86 -6.22 12.05 15.85
N ASN A 87 -7.02 12.45 16.83
CA ASN A 87 -7.09 13.85 17.31
C ASN A 87 -7.23 14.87 16.15
N ARG A 88 -8.09 14.56 15.16
CA ARG A 88 -8.32 15.37 13.94
C ARG A 88 -7.07 15.59 13.06
N GLN A 89 -6.00 14.81 13.26
CA GLN A 89 -4.80 14.84 12.44
C GLN A 89 -4.79 13.65 11.46
N PRO A 90 -4.68 13.90 10.15
CA PRO A 90 -4.75 12.84 9.14
C PRO A 90 -3.40 12.18 8.88
N LEU A 91 -3.43 10.89 8.56
CA LEU A 91 -2.37 10.12 7.93
C LEU A 91 -2.95 9.35 6.74
N LEU A 92 -2.64 9.80 5.54
CA LEU A 92 -2.97 9.07 4.32
C LEU A 92 -2.00 7.90 4.15
N VAL A 93 -2.52 6.71 3.86
CA VAL A 93 -1.74 5.55 3.47
C VAL A 93 -2.21 5.11 2.09
N THR A 94 -1.27 5.00 1.16
CA THR A 94 -1.49 4.46 -0.18
C THR A 94 -0.67 3.19 -0.33
N GLU A 95 -1.30 2.13 -0.83
CA GLU A 95 -0.70 0.82 -1.03
C GLU A 95 -0.88 0.41 -2.50
N CYS A 96 0.19 -0.02 -3.15
CA CYS A 96 0.22 -0.52 -4.53
C CYS A 96 0.54 -2.02 -4.52
N PHE A 97 -0.34 -2.82 -5.10
CA PHE A 97 -0.27 -4.29 -5.08
C PHE A 97 0.51 -4.81 -6.28
N LEU A 98 1.74 -5.25 -6.04
CA LEU A 98 2.68 -5.69 -7.07
C LEU A 98 2.29 -7.07 -7.63
N PRO A 99 2.82 -7.49 -8.79
CA PRO A 99 2.45 -8.77 -9.40
C PRO A 99 2.61 -9.98 -8.46
N ALA A 100 3.69 -10.01 -7.66
CA ALA A 100 3.94 -11.09 -6.71
C ALA A 100 2.82 -11.23 -5.66
N PHE A 101 2.20 -10.13 -5.21
CA PHE A 101 1.09 -10.19 -4.27
C PHE A 101 -0.06 -11.04 -4.81
N TRP A 102 -0.43 -10.82 -6.08
CA TRP A 102 -1.53 -11.53 -6.73
C TRP A 102 -1.22 -13.00 -6.98
N ASN A 103 0.03 -13.33 -7.31
CA ASN A 103 0.47 -14.72 -7.50
C ASN A 103 0.35 -15.52 -6.20
N GLU A 104 0.60 -14.89 -5.04
CA GLU A 104 0.50 -15.56 -3.74
C GLU A 104 -0.96 -15.75 -3.28
N ILE A 105 -1.88 -14.85 -3.65
CA ILE A 105 -3.27 -14.89 -3.15
C ILE A 105 -4.29 -15.47 -4.13
N ILE A 106 -3.95 -15.60 -5.42
CA ILE A 106 -4.81 -16.26 -6.41
C ILE A 106 -4.33 -17.71 -6.56
N PRO A 107 -5.12 -18.71 -6.16
CA PRO A 107 -4.78 -20.11 -6.38
C PRO A 107 -4.58 -20.38 -7.88
N ALA A 108 -3.56 -21.16 -8.23
CA ALA A 108 -3.21 -21.51 -9.60
C ALA A 108 -4.39 -22.08 -10.43
N ALA A 109 -5.43 -22.60 -9.77
CA ALA A 109 -6.63 -23.15 -10.38
C ALA A 109 -7.47 -22.14 -11.21
N SER A 110 -7.29 -20.84 -11.04
CA SER A 110 -8.07 -19.82 -11.79
C SER A 110 -7.49 -19.43 -13.16
N GLN A 111 -6.30 -19.92 -13.54
CA GLN A 111 -5.66 -19.57 -14.81
C GLN A 111 -5.90 -20.59 -15.95
N ASN A 112 -6.39 -21.80 -15.65
CA ASN A 112 -6.53 -22.89 -16.62
C ASN A 112 -7.82 -22.89 -17.47
N LYS A 113 -8.70 -21.89 -17.34
CA LYS A 113 -10.00 -21.88 -18.06
C LYS A 113 -10.01 -21.20 -19.43
N LYS A 114 -8.86 -20.73 -19.96
CA LYS A 114 -8.80 -20.01 -21.26
C LYS A 114 -8.15 -20.78 -22.41
N GLN A 115 -7.80 -22.06 -22.25
CA GLN A 115 -7.19 -22.87 -23.33
C GLN A 115 -8.13 -23.86 -24.03
N ASN A 116 -9.40 -23.98 -23.64
CA ASN A 116 -10.38 -24.83 -24.33
C ASN A 116 -11.55 -24.00 -24.89
N VAL A 117 -11.30 -23.26 -25.97
CA VAL A 117 -12.31 -23.04 -27.01
C VAL A 117 -11.55 -23.14 -28.33
N ALA A 118 -11.56 -24.36 -28.88
CA ALA A 118 -11.24 -24.62 -30.28
C ALA A 118 -12.42 -24.21 -31.16
#